data_AF-A0A7V2LD91-F1
#
_entry.id   AF-A0A7V2LD91-F1
#
_cell.length_a   1.000
_cell.length_b   1.000
_cell.length_c   1.000
_cell.angle_alpha   90.00
_cell.angle_beta   90.00
_cell.angle_gamma   90.00
#
_symmetry.space_group_name_H-M   'P 1'
#
loop_
_entity.id
_entity.type
_entity.pdbx_description
1 polymer ?
#
loop_
_entity_poly.entity_id
_entity_poly.type
_entity_poly.pdbx_seq_one_letter_code
_entity_poly.pdbx_strand_id
1 'polypeptide(L)'
;MSNQTVLNKLEHFLLSSVVGDIEPLYILYSEAIRDIEGSNLDLILEALVKLVDAGLTNCFFQDDKPPNTITLCENITIDQLKKHCSNRTEEELREYPEYRDGESDGEYNFEATDKGKLEESKDIYEKYYINDD
;
A
#
# COMPACT_ATOMS: atom_id res chain seq x y z
N MET A 1 -6.27 -10.47 -18.29
CA MET A 1 -5.84 -10.88 -16.93
C MET A 1 -7.06 -10.76 -16.02
N SER A 2 -7.29 -11.69 -15.08
CA SER A 2 -8.40 -11.55 -14.13
C SER A 2 -8.03 -10.54 -13.03
N ASN A 3 -9.02 -9.83 -12.45
CA ASN A 3 -8.77 -8.90 -11.33
C ASN A 3 -8.10 -9.60 -10.15
N GLN A 4 -8.44 -10.87 -9.90
CA GLN A 4 -7.81 -11.66 -8.85
C GLN A 4 -6.30 -11.85 -9.11
N THR A 5 -5.92 -12.11 -10.35
CA THR A 5 -4.50 -12.25 -10.73
C THR A 5 -3.72 -10.96 -10.47
N VAL A 6 -4.30 -9.79 -10.74
CA VAL A 6 -3.67 -8.50 -10.47
C VAL A 6 -3.57 -8.24 -8.97
N LEU A 7 -4.63 -8.53 -8.20
CA LEU A 7 -4.63 -8.41 -6.74
C LEU A 7 -3.54 -9.25 -6.08
N ASN A 8 -3.37 -10.51 -6.50
CA ASN A 8 -2.31 -11.36 -5.94
C ASN A 8 -0.92 -10.74 -6.22
N LYS A 9 -0.69 -10.26 -7.45
CA LYS A 9 0.58 -9.60 -7.82
C LYS A 9 0.83 -8.36 -6.98
N LEU A 10 -0.21 -7.56 -6.74
CA LEU A 10 -0.16 -6.39 -5.89
C LEU A 10 0.18 -6.76 -4.44
N GLU A 11 -0.50 -7.74 -3.85
CA GLU A 11 -0.24 -8.20 -2.48
C GLU A 11 1.22 -8.63 -2.29
N HIS A 12 1.78 -9.37 -3.25
CA HIS A 12 3.18 -9.80 -3.21
C HIS A 12 4.17 -8.65 -3.39
N PHE A 13 3.90 -7.77 -4.35
CA PHE A 13 4.73 -6.60 -4.61
C PHE A 13 4.77 -5.68 -3.38
N LEU A 14 3.60 -5.34 -2.83
CA LEU A 14 3.48 -4.46 -1.67
C LEU A 14 4.22 -5.03 -0.46
N LEU A 15 4.07 -6.32 -0.16
CA LEU A 15 4.84 -6.98 0.90
C LEU A 15 6.35 -6.92 0.65
N SER A 16 6.78 -7.11 -0.59
CA SER A 16 8.21 -7.07 -0.93
C SER A 16 8.80 -5.67 -0.79
N SER A 17 8.05 -4.63 -1.15
CA SER A 17 8.49 -3.23 -1.02
C SER A 17 8.62 -2.81 0.46
N VAL A 18 7.72 -3.24 1.35
CA VAL A 18 7.71 -2.84 2.77
C VAL A 18 8.64 -3.64 3.69
N VAL A 19 9.35 -4.65 3.18
CA VAL A 19 10.29 -5.44 3.99
C VAL A 19 11.51 -4.61 4.42
N GLY A 20 11.77 -3.49 3.74
CA GLY A 20 12.89 -2.60 4.02
C GLY A 20 12.62 -1.55 5.11
N ASP A 21 11.47 -0.87 5.06
CA ASP A 21 11.14 0.29 5.89
C ASP A 21 9.60 0.54 5.94
N ILE A 22 9.18 1.55 6.69
CA ILE A 22 7.82 2.11 6.63
C ILE A 22 7.66 2.94 5.34
N GLU A 23 6.65 2.62 4.53
CA GLU A 23 6.47 3.22 3.21
C GLU A 23 5.16 4.03 3.10
N PRO A 24 5.19 5.28 2.60
CA PRO A 24 4.00 6.09 2.33
C PRO A 24 3.08 5.50 1.25
N LEU A 25 1.78 5.72 1.37
CA LEU A 25 0.75 5.26 0.43
C LEU A 25 1.03 5.70 -1.00
N TYR A 26 1.45 6.95 -1.21
CA TYR A 26 1.70 7.46 -2.56
C TYR A 26 2.92 6.82 -3.22
N ILE A 27 3.93 6.40 -2.44
CA ILE A 27 5.07 5.68 -2.98
C ILE A 27 4.62 4.29 -3.41
N LEU A 28 3.93 3.56 -2.52
CA LEU A 28 3.37 2.25 -2.84
C LEU A 28 2.43 2.28 -4.05
N TYR A 29 1.60 3.32 -4.17
CA TYR A 29 0.74 3.53 -5.33
C TYR A 29 1.57 3.74 -6.61
N SER A 30 2.50 4.69 -6.59
CA SER A 30 3.32 5.07 -7.76
C SER A 30 4.15 3.92 -8.28
N GLU A 31 4.72 3.11 -7.40
CA GLU A 31 5.49 1.94 -7.81
C GLU A 31 4.60 0.81 -8.33
N ALA A 32 3.48 0.53 -7.66
CA ALA A 32 2.56 -0.53 -8.07
C ALA A 32 1.97 -0.28 -9.48
N ILE A 33 1.57 0.95 -9.80
CA ILE A 33 1.08 1.28 -11.15
C ILE A 33 2.18 1.24 -12.22
N ARG A 34 3.43 1.47 -11.83
CA ARG A 34 4.59 1.44 -12.74
C ARG A 34 4.97 0.00 -13.07
N ASP A 35 4.98 -0.87 -12.07
CA ASP A 35 5.61 -2.18 -12.16
C ASP A 35 4.60 -3.33 -12.38
N ILE A 36 3.31 -3.11 -12.11
CA ILE A 36 2.26 -4.12 -12.29
C ILE A 36 1.21 -3.66 -13.30
N GLU A 37 1.23 -4.29 -14.47
CA GLU A 37 0.23 -4.07 -15.53
C GLU A 37 -1.20 -4.38 -15.06
N GLY A 38 -2.13 -3.47 -15.35
CA GLY A 38 -3.55 -3.60 -14.99
C GLY A 38 -3.90 -3.11 -13.58
N SER A 39 -2.90 -2.65 -12.82
CA SER A 39 -3.13 -2.01 -11.52
C SER A 39 -3.86 -0.68 -11.66
N ASN A 40 -4.70 -0.39 -10.67
CA ASN A 40 -5.36 0.89 -10.52
C ASN A 40 -5.54 1.16 -9.02
N LEU A 41 -6.00 2.37 -8.69
CA LEU A 41 -6.16 2.80 -7.30
C LEU A 41 -7.02 1.81 -6.49
N ASP A 42 -8.18 1.39 -7.01
CA ASP A 42 -9.09 0.51 -6.28
C ASP A 42 -8.44 -0.82 -5.89
N LEU A 43 -7.73 -1.46 -6.83
CA LEU A 43 -7.07 -2.74 -6.57
C LEU A 43 -5.90 -2.60 -5.59
N ILE A 44 -5.14 -1.50 -5.67
CA ILE A 44 -4.04 -1.22 -4.75
C ILE A 44 -4.58 -1.01 -3.33
N LEU A 45 -5.63 -0.19 -3.18
CA LEU A 45 -6.25 0.07 -1.88
C LEU A 45 -6.90 -1.20 -1.29
N GLU A 46 -7.53 -2.03 -2.13
CA GLU A 46 -8.06 -3.32 -1.72
C GLU A 46 -6.96 -4.25 -1.20
N ALA A 47 -5.84 -4.36 -1.91
CA ALA A 47 -4.70 -5.16 -1.49
C ALA A 47 -4.14 -4.69 -0.14
N LEU A 48 -3.94 -3.37 0.04
CA LEU A 48 -3.43 -2.80 1.29
C LEU A 48 -4.33 -3.10 2.49
N VAL A 49 -5.64 -2.86 2.36
CA VAL A 49 -6.61 -3.14 3.45
C VAL A 49 -6.62 -4.63 3.78
N LYS A 50 -6.60 -5.50 2.76
CA LYS A 50 -6.56 -6.95 2.97
C LYS A 50 -5.29 -7.41 3.69
N LEU A 51 -4.13 -6.83 3.37
CA LEU A 51 -2.87 -7.13 4.07
C LEU A 51 -2.90 -6.68 5.53
N VAL A 52 -3.52 -5.53 5.82
CA VAL A 52 -3.75 -5.04 7.19
C VAL A 52 -4.70 -5.97 7.95
N ASP A 53 -5.85 -6.32 7.37
CA ASP A 53 -6.82 -7.24 7.98
C ASP A 53 -6.23 -8.62 8.26
N ALA A 54 -5.33 -9.09 7.39
CA ALA A 54 -4.60 -10.34 7.57
C ALA A 54 -3.49 -10.26 8.63
N GLY A 55 -3.20 -9.06 9.16
CA GLY A 55 -2.12 -8.80 10.11
C GLY A 55 -0.72 -8.94 9.50
N LEU A 56 -0.60 -8.84 8.17
CA LEU A 56 0.68 -8.91 7.46
C LEU A 56 1.35 -7.54 7.37
N THR A 57 0.55 -6.48 7.44
CA THR A 57 1.01 -5.09 7.38
C THR A 57 0.34 -4.28 8.49
N ASN A 58 1.07 -3.34 9.09
CA ASN A 58 0.51 -2.29 9.93
C ASN A 58 0.31 -1.04 9.08
N CYS A 59 -0.77 -0.31 9.35
CA CYS A 59 -0.97 1.02 8.78
C CYS A 59 -0.80 2.08 9.87
N PHE A 60 -0.15 3.19 9.54
CA PHE A 60 0.07 4.32 10.41
C PHE A 60 -0.40 5.59 9.72
N PHE A 61 -0.96 6.51 10.49
CA PHE A 61 -1.24 7.87 10.04
C PHE A 61 -0.24 8.82 10.70
N GLN A 62 0.51 9.56 9.89
CA GLN A 62 1.44 10.59 10.34
C GLN A 62 0.81 11.95 10.12
N ASP A 63 0.60 12.73 11.20
CA ASP A 63 0.19 14.13 11.08
C ASP A 63 1.41 14.99 10.74
N ASP A 64 1.29 15.83 9.72
CA ASP A 64 2.31 16.79 9.32
C ASP A 64 2.26 18.09 10.14
N LYS A 65 1.23 18.26 10.97
CA LYS A 65 1.08 19.39 11.90
C LYS A 65 1.73 19.07 13.25
N PRO A 66 2.44 20.04 13.86
CA PRO A 66 3.00 19.87 15.19
C PRO A 66 1.92 19.60 16.26
N PRO A 67 2.14 18.66 17.18
CA PRO A 67 3.31 17.76 17.26
C PRO A 67 3.16 16.63 16.26
N ASN A 68 4.09 16.48 15.31
CA ASN A 68 4.04 15.45 14.28
C ASN A 68 3.90 14.06 14.93
N THR A 69 2.68 13.53 14.94
CA THR A 69 2.33 12.29 15.64
C THR A 69 2.11 11.19 14.65
N ILE A 70 2.74 10.04 14.91
CA ILE A 70 2.47 8.80 14.20
C ILE A 70 1.50 7.98 15.04
N THR A 71 0.35 7.63 14.47
CA THR A 71 -0.72 6.86 15.14
C THR A 71 -0.99 5.59 14.35
N LEU A 72 -1.07 4.43 15.02
CA LEU A 72 -1.48 3.19 14.38
C LEU A 72 -2.95 3.32 13.92
N CYS A 73 -3.21 2.98 12.66
CA CYS A 73 -4.54 2.92 12.09
C CYS A 73 -5.17 1.56 12.40
N GLU A 74 -6.29 1.57 13.13
CA GLU A 74 -7.12 0.39 13.36
C GLU A 74 -8.37 0.44 12.49
N ASN A 75 -8.81 -0.72 11.95
CA ASN A 75 -10.02 -0.84 11.13
C ASN A 75 -10.06 0.11 9.93
N ILE A 76 -8.93 0.27 9.25
CA ILE A 76 -8.83 1.16 8.09
C ILE A 76 -9.73 0.68 6.95
N THR A 77 -10.40 1.61 6.30
CA THR A 77 -11.31 1.33 5.19
C THR A 77 -10.79 1.88 3.87
N ILE A 78 -11.19 1.24 2.77
CA ILE A 78 -10.90 1.73 1.41
C ILE A 78 -11.40 3.17 1.24
N ASP A 79 -12.56 3.52 1.79
CA ASP A 79 -13.12 4.88 1.67
C ASP A 79 -12.25 5.94 2.35
N GLN A 80 -11.62 5.61 3.49
CA GLN A 80 -10.67 6.52 4.15
C GLN A 80 -9.44 6.78 3.29
N LEU A 81 -8.86 5.72 2.71
CA LEU A 81 -7.71 5.83 1.81
C LEU A 81 -8.09 6.56 0.51
N LYS A 82 -9.26 6.26 -0.06
CA LYS A 82 -9.78 6.93 -1.26
C LYS A 82 -9.97 8.42 -1.05
N LYS A 83 -10.52 8.84 0.10
CA LYS A 83 -10.68 10.26 0.43
C LYS A 83 -9.34 10.99 0.49
N HIS A 84 -8.28 10.30 0.91
CA HIS A 84 -6.93 10.85 0.89
C HIS A 84 -6.41 11.07 -0.54
N CYS A 85 -6.79 10.20 -1.48
CA CYS A 85 -6.45 10.34 -2.90
C CYS A 85 -7.42 11.25 -3.69
N SER A 86 -8.66 11.47 -3.22
CA SER A 86 -9.77 11.98 -4.04
C SER A 86 -9.63 13.43 -4.53
N ASN A 87 -8.77 14.22 -3.89
CA ASN A 87 -8.53 15.61 -4.26
C ASN A 87 -7.35 15.77 -5.23
N ARG A 88 -6.78 14.66 -5.71
CA ARG A 88 -5.60 14.65 -6.59
C ARG A 88 -5.93 13.96 -7.90
N THR A 89 -5.36 14.48 -8.97
CA THR A 89 -5.39 13.81 -10.28
C THR A 89 -4.52 12.56 -10.28
N GLU A 90 -4.77 11.64 -11.21
CA GLU A 90 -3.93 10.44 -11.34
C GLU A 90 -2.46 10.81 -11.53
N GLU A 91 -2.16 11.82 -12.36
CA GLU A 91 -0.82 12.37 -12.58
C GLU A 91 -0.15 12.82 -11.27
N GLU A 92 -0.86 13.60 -10.45
CA GLU A 92 -0.37 14.04 -9.14
C GLU A 92 -0.19 12.91 -8.12
N LEU A 93 -0.90 11.79 -8.29
CA LEU A 93 -0.70 10.60 -7.47
C LEU A 93 0.54 9.81 -7.91
N ARG A 94 0.94 9.89 -9.20
CA ARG A 94 2.15 9.24 -9.74
C ARG A 94 3.42 10.04 -9.48
N GLU A 95 3.29 11.37 -9.43
CA GLU A 95 4.37 12.24 -9.01
C GLU A 95 4.57 12.00 -7.51
N TYR A 96 5.75 11.48 -7.13
CA TYR A 96 6.16 11.40 -5.73
C TYR A 96 5.80 12.74 -5.09
N PRO A 97 5.07 12.76 -3.96
CA PRO A 97 4.82 14.00 -3.25
C PRO A 97 6.17 14.44 -2.67
N GLU A 98 7.00 15.09 -3.48
CA GLU A 98 8.00 16.01 -2.98
C GLU A 98 7.21 17.00 -2.15
N TYR A 99 7.28 16.83 -0.83
CA TYR A 99 6.74 17.70 0.22
C TYR A 99 6.16 18.99 -0.37
N ARG A 100 4.86 18.98 -0.72
CA ARG A 100 4.19 20.20 -1.13
C ARG A 100 4.09 21.03 0.13
N ASP A 101 5.02 21.98 0.27
CA ASP A 101 5.14 22.89 1.39
C ASP A 101 3.75 23.43 1.79
N GLY A 102 3.20 22.89 2.88
CA GLY A 102 2.16 23.54 3.68
C GLY A 102 0.73 23.02 3.59
N GLU A 103 0.38 22.04 2.75
CA GLU A 103 -1.01 21.53 2.65
C GLU A 103 -1.12 20.00 2.54
N SER A 104 -0.42 19.28 3.43
CA SER A 104 -0.62 17.84 3.58
C SER A 104 -1.55 17.55 4.75
N ASP A 105 -2.70 16.93 4.48
CA ASP A 105 -3.62 16.38 5.49
C ASP A 105 -3.07 15.04 6.00
N GLY A 106 -1.86 15.06 6.57
CA GLY A 106 -1.11 13.88 7.03
C GLY A 106 -0.88 12.81 5.96
N GLU A 107 -0.24 11.70 6.32
CA GLU A 107 0.10 10.64 5.38
C GLU A 107 -0.21 9.25 5.95
N TYR A 108 -0.75 8.36 5.11
CA TYR A 108 -0.90 6.95 5.45
C TYR A 108 0.37 6.20 5.07
N ASN A 109 0.96 5.54 6.04
CA ASN A 109 2.20 4.78 5.89
C ASN A 109 1.96 3.32 6.23
N PHE A 110 2.71 2.42 5.61
CA PHE A 110 2.53 0.98 5.76
C PHE A 110 3.86 0.30 6.05
N GLU A 111 3.86 -0.65 6.98
CA GLU A 111 5.04 -1.44 7.35
C GLU A 111 4.66 -2.92 7.43
N ALA A 112 5.49 -3.83 6.93
CA ALA A 112 5.27 -5.25 7.18
C ALA A 112 5.44 -5.59 8.66
N THR A 113 4.51 -6.40 9.19
CA THR A 113 4.65 -7.01 10.52
C THR A 113 5.66 -8.17 10.47
N ASP A 114 6.04 -8.72 11.62
CA ASP A 114 6.84 -9.96 11.67
C ASP A 114 6.21 -11.10 10.86
N LYS A 115 4.87 -11.14 10.79
CA LYS A 115 4.11 -12.09 9.98
C LYS A 115 4.24 -11.81 8.48
N GLY A 116 4.22 -10.55 8.07
CA GLY A 116 4.47 -10.16 6.67
C GLY A 116 5.94 -10.34 6.25
N LYS A 117 6.87 -10.23 7.20
CA LYS A 117 8.33 -10.38 7.01
C LYS A 117 8.80 -11.85 6.99
N LEU A 118 8.04 -12.78 7.55
CA LEU A 118 8.38 -14.21 7.53
C LEU A 118 8.56 -14.69 6.08
N GLU A 119 9.66 -15.42 5.82
CA GLU A 119 10.12 -15.93 4.50
C GLU A 119 9.03 -16.66 3.67
N GLU A 120 7.92 -17.04 4.30
CA GLU A 120 6.74 -17.61 3.67
C GLU A 120 6.04 -16.66 2.67
N SER A 121 6.28 -15.35 2.65
CA SER A 121 5.69 -14.48 1.61
C SER A 121 6.24 -14.75 0.20
N LYS A 122 7.46 -15.32 0.11
CA LYS A 122 8.01 -15.86 -1.15
C LYS A 122 7.52 -17.28 -1.41
N ASP A 123 7.61 -18.17 -0.43
CA ASP A 123 7.29 -19.60 -0.62
C ASP A 123 5.78 -19.89 -0.76
N ILE A 124 4.90 -19.14 -0.08
CA ILE A 124 3.44 -19.22 -0.27
C ILE A 124 3.08 -18.70 -1.66
N TYR A 125 3.74 -17.64 -2.14
CA TYR A 125 3.42 -17.07 -3.43
C TYR A 125 3.81 -17.98 -4.59
N GLU A 126 5.00 -18.58 -4.55
CA GLU A 126 5.41 -19.60 -5.53
C GLU A 126 4.50 -20.84 -5.48
N LYS A 127 4.07 -21.27 -4.30
CA LYS A 127 3.23 -22.46 -4.11
C LYS A 127 1.78 -22.28 -4.60
N TYR A 128 1.21 -21.08 -4.50
CA TYR A 128 -0.19 -20.81 -4.86
C TYR A 128 -0.38 -20.11 -6.22
N TYR A 129 0.66 -19.50 -6.81
CA TYR A 129 0.49 -18.62 -7.98
C TYR A 129 1.43 -18.86 -9.16
N ILE A 130 2.39 -19.79 -9.07
CA ILE A 130 3.24 -20.21 -10.21
C ILE A 130 2.69 -21.48 -10.90
N ASN A 131 1.69 -22.16 -10.33
CA ASN A 131 1.09 -23.37 -10.91
C ASN A 131 -0.26 -23.12 -11.60
N ASP A 132 -0.34 -22.10 -12.47
CA ASP A 132 -1.37 -22.05 -13.50
C ASP A 132 -0.67 -21.96 -14.87
N ASP A 133 -0.22 -23.13 -15.34
CA ASP A 133 0.08 -23.41 -16.76
C ASP A 133 -1.22 -23.39 -17.60
#